data_AF-A0A8J6HV28-F1
#
_entry.id   AF-A0A8J6HV28-F1
#
_cell.length_a   1.000
_cell.length_b   1.000
_cell.length_c   1.000
_cell.angle_alpha   90.00
_cell.angle_beta   90.00
_cell.angle_gamma   90.00
#
_symmetry.space_group_name_H-M   'P 1'
#
loop_
_entity.id
_entity.type
_entity.pdbx_description
1 polymer ?
#
loop_
_entity_poly.entity_id
_entity_poly.type
_entity_poly.pdbx_seq_one_letter_code
_entity_poly.pdbx_strand_id
1 'polypeptide(L)'
;MDFTAHRRVKKTIISDSLNDLYPHDLTMYAEPPGNVISLSEFEDIALERLQLFRILEQAALKGHKLYSDDWKACIKEDLTKAGLKKYSRQLSGACTNSDLDYQARRADHISHFILRLAYCRSEDLRRWFLSRELEWFRLRFIAQSRDSIKNFLQNNNFLYTPISEDEKSSLREELTSSTAGLSIFETTEFYKIPFTEVCSLVRNRKVFLKQGLAYIPASELVV
;
A
#
# COMPACT_ATOMS: atom_id res chain seq x y z
N MET A 1 -31.38 -26.88 35.14
CA MET A 1 -30.69 -25.78 34.46
C MET A 1 -29.34 -25.64 35.12
N ASP A 2 -28.25 -25.60 34.35
CA ASP A 2 -27.07 -24.76 34.58
C ASP A 2 -25.94 -25.21 33.64
N PHE A 3 -25.94 -24.61 32.45
CA PHE A 3 -24.84 -24.67 31.50
C PHE A 3 -23.76 -23.70 31.99
N THR A 4 -22.68 -24.22 32.57
CA THR A 4 -21.50 -23.43 32.91
C THR A 4 -20.76 -23.05 31.62
N ALA A 5 -21.09 -21.86 31.13
CA ALA A 5 -20.43 -21.23 30.00
C ALA A 5 -18.93 -21.08 30.27
N HIS A 6 -18.11 -21.80 29.51
CA HIS A 6 -16.66 -21.63 29.52
C HIS A 6 -16.33 -20.25 28.92
N ARG A 7 -16.08 -19.28 29.80
CA ARG A 7 -15.61 -17.94 29.44
C ARG A 7 -14.23 -18.07 28.80
N ARG A 8 -14.17 -18.03 27.46
CA ARG A 8 -12.90 -17.86 26.72
C ARG A 8 -12.24 -16.58 27.21
N VAL A 9 -11.18 -16.72 28.01
CA VAL A 9 -10.30 -15.63 28.37
C VAL A 9 -9.56 -15.21 27.11
N LYS A 10 -10.00 -14.11 26.48
CA LYS A 10 -9.20 -13.40 25.49
C LYS A 10 -7.96 -12.87 26.21
N LYS A 11 -6.80 -13.50 25.98
CA LYS A 11 -5.50 -12.93 26.38
C LYS A 11 -5.24 -11.68 25.54
N THR A 12 -5.65 -10.53 26.03
CA THR A 12 -5.20 -9.20 25.58
C THR A 12 -3.84 -8.90 26.22
N ILE A 13 -2.75 -9.35 25.60
CA ILE A 13 -1.37 -9.03 26.01
C ILE A 13 -0.50 -8.68 24.78
N ILE A 14 -1.06 -8.06 23.74
CA ILE A 14 -0.33 -7.89 22.47
C ILE A 14 -0.49 -6.51 21.81
N SER A 15 -0.87 -5.44 22.53
CA SER A 15 -1.02 -4.12 21.89
C SER A 15 0.33 -3.50 21.55
N ASP A 16 1.26 -3.48 22.52
CA ASP A 16 2.46 -2.65 22.39
C ASP A 16 3.52 -3.30 21.48
N SER A 17 3.68 -4.62 21.56
CA SER A 17 4.62 -5.36 20.70
C SER A 17 4.17 -5.47 19.23
N LEU A 18 2.86 -5.36 18.95
CA LEU A 18 2.36 -5.37 17.56
C LEU A 18 2.45 -4.00 16.93
N ASN A 19 2.46 -2.92 17.71
CA ASN A 19 2.65 -1.58 17.18
C ASN A 19 4.05 -1.41 16.57
N ASP A 20 5.08 -1.93 17.25
CA ASP A 20 6.45 -1.93 16.74
C ASP A 20 6.59 -2.79 15.47
N LEU A 21 5.87 -3.92 15.41
CA LEU A 21 5.93 -4.84 14.28
C LEU A 21 5.10 -4.38 13.07
N TYR A 22 4.00 -3.65 13.33
CA TYR A 22 3.03 -3.22 12.32
C TYR A 22 2.64 -1.74 12.50
N PRO A 23 3.60 -0.82 12.30
CA PRO A 23 3.39 0.61 12.55
C PRO A 23 2.46 1.26 11.52
N HIS A 24 2.23 0.62 10.37
CA HIS A 24 1.54 1.23 9.23
C HIS A 24 0.73 0.21 8.41
N ASP A 25 -0.34 0.66 7.73
CA ASP A 25 -1.17 -0.19 6.85
C ASP A 25 -0.45 -0.61 5.55
N LEU A 26 0.58 0.15 5.18
CA LEU A 26 1.49 -0.14 4.07
C LEU A 26 2.76 -0.80 4.59
N THR A 27 3.25 -1.81 3.87
CA THR A 27 4.43 -2.57 4.27
C THR A 27 5.27 -2.90 3.04
N MET A 28 6.60 -2.85 3.18
CA MET A 28 7.55 -3.19 2.10
C MET A 28 7.94 -4.68 2.08
N TYR A 29 7.42 -5.47 3.03
CA TYR A 29 7.70 -6.91 3.18
C TYR A 29 9.20 -7.25 3.18
N ALA A 30 9.98 -6.45 3.92
CA ALA A 30 11.44 -6.58 4.00
C ALA A 30 11.86 -7.78 4.86
N GLU A 31 11.24 -7.95 6.02
CA GLU A 31 11.55 -9.03 6.97
C GLU A 31 10.45 -10.09 6.99
N PRO A 32 10.80 -11.39 7.11
CA PRO A 32 9.82 -12.46 7.20
C PRO A 32 9.11 -12.47 8.57
N PRO A 33 7.83 -12.88 8.63
CA PRO A 33 7.09 -12.96 9.88
C PRO A 33 7.64 -14.08 10.79
N GLY A 34 7.99 -13.74 12.04
CA GLY A 34 8.45 -14.70 13.06
C GLY A 34 7.32 -15.40 13.83
N ASN A 35 6.06 -15.16 13.49
CA ASN A 35 4.91 -15.67 14.22
C ASN A 35 4.64 -17.15 13.91
N VAL A 36 4.41 -17.95 14.94
CA VAL A 36 3.88 -19.31 14.78
C VAL A 36 2.37 -19.23 14.52
N ILE A 37 1.90 -19.95 13.49
CA ILE A 37 0.49 -20.02 13.09
C ILE A 37 0.04 -21.48 12.96
N SER A 38 -1.26 -21.74 13.12
CA SER A 38 -1.80 -23.08 12.87
C SER A 38 -1.87 -23.37 11.37
N LEU A 39 -1.92 -24.65 10.99
CA LEU A 39 -2.07 -25.04 9.59
C LEU A 39 -3.39 -24.56 8.99
N SER A 40 -4.48 -24.55 9.76
CA SER A 40 -5.78 -24.03 9.32
C SER A 40 -5.70 -22.51 9.05
N GLU A 41 -5.06 -21.76 9.96
CA GLU A 41 -4.87 -20.32 9.80
C GLU A 41 -3.98 -20.02 8.59
N PHE A 42 -2.95 -20.82 8.35
CA PHE A 42 -2.09 -20.73 7.17
C PHE A 42 -2.89 -20.86 5.87
N GLU A 43 -3.76 -21.88 5.78
CA GLU A 43 -4.60 -22.12 4.60
C GLU A 43 -5.62 -21.00 4.39
N ASP A 44 -6.33 -20.61 5.45
CA ASP A 44 -7.34 -19.55 5.40
C ASP A 44 -6.73 -18.23 4.91
N ILE A 45 -5.59 -17.82 5.49
CA ILE A 45 -4.90 -16.57 5.15
C ILE A 45 -4.40 -16.59 3.69
N ALA A 46 -3.93 -17.73 3.20
CA ALA A 46 -3.51 -17.89 1.81
C ALA A 46 -4.68 -17.78 0.84
N LEU A 47 -5.78 -18.47 1.12
CA LEU A 47 -6.99 -18.46 0.29
C LEU A 47 -7.63 -17.07 0.27
N GLU A 48 -7.71 -16.38 1.41
CA GLU A 48 -8.22 -15.02 1.50
C GLU A 48 -7.43 -14.05 0.59
N ARG A 49 -6.08 -14.12 0.55
CA ARG A 49 -5.26 -13.26 -0.33
C ARG A 49 -5.40 -13.63 -1.81
N LEU A 50 -5.53 -14.92 -2.12
CA LEU A 50 -5.80 -15.35 -3.51
C LEU A 50 -7.15 -14.86 -4.00
N GLN A 51 -8.16 -14.90 -3.14
CA GLN A 51 -9.48 -14.37 -3.46
C GLN A 51 -9.44 -12.86 -3.70
N LEU A 52 -8.66 -12.11 -2.89
CA LEU A 52 -8.38 -10.70 -3.16
C LEU A 52 -7.80 -10.48 -4.56
N PHE A 53 -6.77 -11.23 -4.96
CA PHE A 53 -6.19 -11.08 -6.30
C PHE A 53 -7.17 -11.38 -7.44
N ARG A 54 -8.03 -12.39 -7.27
CA ARG A 54 -9.09 -12.71 -8.23
C ARG A 54 -10.09 -11.57 -8.35
N ILE A 55 -10.46 -10.92 -7.24
CA ILE A 55 -11.35 -9.75 -7.27
C ILE A 55 -10.70 -8.59 -8.03
N LEU A 56 -9.40 -8.33 -7.81
CA LEU A 56 -8.67 -7.29 -8.55
C LEU A 56 -8.63 -7.58 -10.06
N GLU A 57 -8.37 -8.82 -10.44
CA GLU A 57 -8.38 -9.25 -11.84
C GLU A 57 -9.77 -9.09 -12.48
N GLN A 58 -10.83 -9.49 -11.78
CA GLN A 58 -12.20 -9.31 -12.25
C GLN A 58 -12.59 -7.83 -12.35
N ALA A 59 -12.15 -7.00 -11.40
CA ALA A 59 -12.42 -5.57 -11.41
C ALA A 59 -11.77 -4.87 -12.63
N ALA A 60 -10.60 -5.33 -13.08
CA ALA A 60 -9.95 -4.82 -14.28
C ALA A 60 -10.76 -5.11 -15.57
N LEU A 61 -11.54 -6.19 -15.59
CA LEU A 61 -12.37 -6.56 -16.74
C LEU A 61 -13.71 -5.79 -16.82
N LYS A 62 -14.11 -5.11 -15.75
CA LYS A 62 -15.39 -4.38 -15.68
C LYS A 62 -15.39 -3.04 -16.42
N GLY A 63 -14.28 -2.67 -17.06
CA GLY A 63 -14.21 -1.51 -17.96
C GLY A 63 -14.14 -0.13 -17.27
N HIS A 64 -14.09 -0.08 -15.93
CA HIS A 64 -13.81 1.17 -15.24
C HIS A 64 -12.36 1.61 -15.47
N LYS A 65 -12.14 2.92 -15.52
CA LYS A 65 -10.78 3.48 -15.57
C LYS A 65 -10.03 3.04 -14.31
N LEU A 66 -8.84 2.46 -14.49
CA LEU A 66 -7.98 2.02 -13.39
C LEU A 66 -7.77 3.14 -12.38
N TYR A 67 -7.90 2.80 -11.10
CA TYR A 67 -7.77 3.72 -9.95
C TYR A 67 -8.80 4.86 -9.88
N SER A 68 -9.87 4.83 -10.67
CA SER A 68 -11.01 5.74 -10.48
C SER A 68 -11.75 5.44 -9.19
N ASP A 69 -12.54 6.40 -8.71
CA ASP A 69 -13.34 6.19 -7.51
C ASP A 69 -14.43 5.14 -7.71
N ASP A 70 -15.00 5.04 -8.92
CA ASP A 70 -15.92 3.95 -9.29
C ASP A 70 -15.25 2.58 -9.22
N TRP A 71 -14.01 2.47 -9.69
CA TRP A 71 -13.26 1.23 -9.65
C TRP A 71 -12.93 0.82 -8.21
N LYS A 72 -12.51 1.78 -7.37
CA LYS A 72 -12.29 1.55 -5.94
C LYS A 72 -13.57 1.14 -5.22
N ALA A 73 -14.70 1.78 -5.54
CA ALA A 73 -16.01 1.44 -4.97
C ALA A 73 -16.42 0.01 -5.36
N CYS A 74 -16.24 -0.37 -6.62
CA CYS A 74 -16.51 -1.72 -7.11
C CYS A 74 -15.69 -2.78 -6.35
N ILE A 75 -14.39 -2.54 -6.15
CA ILE A 75 -13.53 -3.44 -5.36
C ILE A 75 -13.99 -3.53 -3.91
N LYS A 76 -14.34 -2.40 -3.27
CA LYS A 76 -14.84 -2.39 -1.89
C LYS A 76 -16.14 -3.19 -1.74
N GLU A 77 -17.04 -3.09 -2.72
CA GLU A 77 -18.27 -3.89 -2.75
C GLU A 77 -17.97 -5.39 -2.90
N ASP A 78 -17.12 -5.76 -3.85
CA ASP A 78 -16.79 -7.17 -4.10
C ASP A 78 -16.06 -7.80 -2.91
N LEU A 79 -15.16 -7.06 -2.24
CA LEU A 79 -14.52 -7.49 -1.00
C LEU A 79 -15.53 -7.70 0.14
N THR A 80 -16.53 -6.83 0.22
CA THR A 80 -17.59 -6.94 1.24
C THR A 80 -18.48 -8.15 0.97
N LYS A 81 -18.85 -8.40 -0.29
CA LYS A 81 -19.61 -9.59 -0.72
C LYS A 81 -18.84 -10.88 -0.47
N ALA A 82 -17.52 -10.87 -0.69
CA ALA A 82 -16.62 -11.99 -0.43
C ALA A 82 -16.34 -12.25 1.06
N GLY A 83 -16.78 -11.37 1.97
CA GLY A 83 -16.52 -11.50 3.41
C GLY A 83 -15.09 -11.11 3.82
N LEU A 84 -14.30 -10.51 2.92
CA LEU A 84 -12.90 -10.15 3.11
C LEU A 84 -12.75 -8.82 3.88
N LYS A 85 -13.29 -8.78 5.10
CA LYS A 85 -13.37 -7.57 5.94
C LYS A 85 -11.99 -6.99 6.28
N LYS A 86 -10.95 -7.84 6.41
CA LYS A 86 -9.57 -7.43 6.71
C LYS A 86 -9.01 -6.52 5.60
N TYR A 87 -9.17 -6.92 4.34
CA TYR A 87 -8.69 -6.15 3.19
C TYR A 87 -9.54 -4.93 2.89
N SER A 88 -10.87 -5.02 3.07
CA SER A 88 -11.76 -3.86 2.93
C SER A 88 -11.37 -2.72 3.89
N ARG A 89 -11.00 -3.06 5.13
CA ARG A 89 -10.50 -2.12 6.14
C ARG A 89 -9.17 -1.46 5.75
N GLN A 90 -8.25 -2.20 5.12
CA GLN A 90 -6.99 -1.63 4.64
C GLN A 90 -7.18 -0.62 3.50
N LEU A 91 -8.29 -0.72 2.74
CA LEU A 91 -8.66 0.27 1.71
C LEU A 91 -9.37 1.51 2.26
N SER A 92 -9.68 1.55 3.56
CA SER A 92 -10.29 2.73 4.18
C SER A 92 -9.30 3.84 4.47
N GLY A 93 -7.99 3.57 4.44
CA GLY A 93 -6.94 4.61 4.56
C GLY A 93 -6.85 5.28 5.93
N ALA A 94 -7.52 4.75 6.94
CA ALA A 94 -7.67 5.42 8.23
C ALA A 94 -6.45 5.23 9.16
N CYS A 95 -5.50 4.33 8.84
CA CYS A 95 -4.29 4.06 9.64
C CYS A 95 -4.52 4.13 11.15
N THR A 96 -5.60 3.50 11.62
CA THR A 96 -5.94 3.48 13.05
C THR A 96 -5.15 2.41 13.78
N ASN A 97 -4.95 2.59 15.08
CA ASN A 97 -4.26 1.63 15.95
C ASN A 97 -5.27 0.75 16.70
N SER A 98 -6.32 0.30 16.02
CA SER A 98 -7.28 -0.63 16.64
C SER A 98 -6.78 -2.07 16.53
N ASP A 99 -7.17 -2.93 17.47
CA ASP A 99 -6.85 -4.37 17.45
C ASP A 99 -7.20 -5.05 16.11
N LEU A 100 -8.28 -4.59 15.46
CA LEU A 100 -8.73 -5.11 14.17
C LEU A 100 -7.79 -4.70 13.02
N ASP A 101 -7.18 -3.52 13.09
CA ASP A 101 -6.22 -3.05 12.09
C ASP A 101 -4.91 -3.83 12.22
N TYR A 102 -4.43 -4.06 13.45
CA TYR A 102 -3.26 -4.89 13.69
C TYR A 102 -3.46 -6.33 13.20
N GLN A 103 -4.65 -6.92 13.41
CA GLN A 103 -4.97 -8.23 12.87
C GLN A 103 -4.99 -8.24 11.34
N ALA A 104 -5.50 -7.18 10.70
CA ALA A 104 -5.47 -7.04 9.25
C ALA A 104 -4.03 -6.89 8.70
N ARG A 105 -3.21 -6.04 9.33
CA ARG A 105 -1.78 -5.87 8.99
C ARG A 105 -1.00 -7.16 9.14
N ARG A 106 -1.19 -7.88 10.26
CA ARG A 106 -0.58 -9.20 10.48
C ARG A 106 -0.99 -10.21 9.41
N ALA A 107 -2.28 -10.30 9.10
CA ALA A 107 -2.78 -11.23 8.09
C ALA A 107 -2.22 -10.89 6.69
N ASP A 108 -2.15 -9.61 6.33
CA ASP A 108 -1.55 -9.16 5.07
C ASP A 108 -0.05 -9.49 4.98
N HIS A 109 0.70 -9.26 6.07
CA HIS A 109 2.12 -9.61 6.14
C HIS A 109 2.35 -11.11 5.97
N ILE A 110 1.63 -11.93 6.74
CA ILE A 110 1.77 -13.39 6.69
C ILE A 110 1.35 -13.92 5.31
N SER A 111 0.19 -13.51 4.81
CA SER A 111 -0.32 -13.98 3.51
C SER A 111 0.63 -13.69 2.35
N HIS A 112 1.29 -12.53 2.36
CA HIS A 112 2.29 -12.18 1.35
C HIS A 112 3.42 -13.22 1.30
N PHE A 113 4.01 -13.54 2.46
CA PHE A 113 5.10 -14.52 2.54
C PHE A 113 4.65 -15.95 2.24
N ILE A 114 3.42 -16.32 2.60
CA ILE A 114 2.85 -17.62 2.23
C ILE A 114 2.75 -17.74 0.70
N LEU A 115 2.20 -16.73 0.02
CA LEU A 115 2.06 -16.78 -1.43
C LEU A 115 3.42 -16.73 -2.16
N ARG A 116 4.45 -16.09 -1.59
CA ARG A 116 5.82 -16.21 -2.13
C ARG A 116 6.28 -17.66 -2.27
N LEU A 117 5.93 -18.54 -1.32
CA LEU A 117 6.28 -19.96 -1.38
C LEU A 117 5.55 -20.70 -2.51
N ALA A 118 4.31 -20.31 -2.80
CA ALA A 118 3.52 -20.93 -3.86
C ALA A 118 3.93 -20.45 -5.26
N TYR A 119 4.19 -19.15 -5.42
CA TYR A 119 4.39 -18.50 -6.72
C TYR A 119 5.86 -18.33 -7.13
N CYS A 120 6.83 -18.78 -6.33
CA CYS A 120 8.26 -18.72 -6.69
C CYS A 120 8.70 -19.75 -7.74
N ARG A 121 7.86 -20.75 -8.05
CA ARG A 121 8.23 -21.95 -8.81
C ARG A 121 8.57 -21.69 -10.28
N SER A 122 7.86 -20.78 -10.94
CA SER A 122 8.09 -20.44 -12.35
C SER A 122 8.22 -18.93 -12.52
N GLU A 123 8.79 -18.48 -13.63
CA GLU A 123 8.89 -17.05 -13.92
C GLU A 123 7.51 -16.41 -14.18
N ASP A 124 6.62 -17.11 -14.88
CA ASP A 124 5.27 -16.60 -15.15
C ASP A 124 4.45 -16.42 -13.87
N LEU A 125 4.54 -17.38 -12.94
CA LEU A 125 3.88 -17.26 -11.63
C LEU A 125 4.46 -16.09 -10.83
N ARG A 126 5.79 -15.89 -10.86
CA ARG A 126 6.44 -14.75 -10.21
C ARG A 126 5.98 -13.42 -10.80
N ARG A 127 5.95 -13.30 -12.12
CA ARG A 127 5.50 -12.09 -12.83
C ARG A 127 4.03 -11.79 -12.51
N TRP A 128 3.18 -12.81 -12.53
CA TRP A 128 1.76 -12.68 -12.19
C TRP A 128 1.59 -12.20 -10.73
N PHE A 129 2.25 -12.86 -9.78
CA PHE A 129 2.21 -12.49 -8.36
C PHE A 129 2.68 -11.05 -8.14
N LEU A 130 3.83 -10.67 -8.70
CA LEU A 130 4.35 -9.30 -8.59
C LEU A 130 3.38 -8.27 -9.18
N SER A 131 2.77 -8.55 -10.33
CA SER A 131 1.79 -7.64 -10.93
C SER A 131 0.57 -7.43 -10.03
N ARG A 132 -0.02 -8.51 -9.48
CA ARG A 132 -1.18 -8.42 -8.59
C ARG A 132 -0.82 -7.73 -7.27
N GLU A 133 0.35 -8.03 -6.73
CA GLU A 133 0.83 -7.47 -5.47
C GLU A 133 1.14 -5.96 -5.60
N LEU A 134 1.74 -5.54 -6.71
CA LEU A 134 1.97 -4.13 -7.02
C LEU A 134 0.66 -3.36 -7.19
N GLU A 135 -0.33 -3.95 -7.86
CA GLU A 135 -1.66 -3.36 -7.99
C GLU A 135 -2.33 -3.19 -6.63
N TRP A 136 -2.24 -4.20 -5.75
CA TRP A 136 -2.74 -4.12 -4.38
C TRP A 136 -2.02 -3.06 -3.54
N PHE A 137 -0.70 -2.97 -3.64
CA PHE A 137 0.08 -1.93 -2.97
C PHE A 137 -0.34 -0.52 -3.45
N ARG A 138 -0.44 -0.32 -4.77
CA ARG A 138 -0.83 0.95 -5.36
C ARG A 138 -2.23 1.38 -4.93
N LEU A 139 -3.18 0.44 -4.89
CA LEU A 139 -4.53 0.68 -4.36
C LEU A 139 -4.52 1.20 -2.93
N ARG A 140 -3.77 0.52 -2.04
CA ARG A 140 -3.65 0.95 -0.65
C ARG A 140 -2.97 2.30 -0.54
N PHE A 141 -1.90 2.54 -1.31
CA PHE A 141 -1.15 3.80 -1.28
C PHE A 141 -2.04 4.99 -1.68
N ILE A 142 -2.80 4.88 -2.77
CA ILE A 142 -3.71 5.94 -3.23
C ILE A 142 -4.84 6.20 -2.22
N ALA A 143 -5.24 5.20 -1.44
CA ALA A 143 -6.24 5.35 -0.40
C ALA A 143 -5.72 6.05 0.87
N GLN A 144 -4.40 6.16 1.07
CA GLN A 144 -3.83 6.78 2.26
C GLN A 144 -3.92 8.31 2.21
N SER A 145 -4.00 8.92 3.40
CA SER A 145 -3.88 10.36 3.56
C SER A 145 -2.44 10.82 3.34
N ARG A 146 -2.26 12.12 3.09
CA ARG A 146 -0.94 12.73 2.91
C ARG A 146 -0.03 12.55 4.12
N ASP A 147 -0.56 12.74 5.33
CA ASP A 147 0.20 12.55 6.57
C ASP A 147 0.62 11.09 6.76
N SER A 148 -0.26 10.15 6.41
CA SER A 148 0.01 8.71 6.43
C SER A 148 1.15 8.34 5.46
N ILE A 149 1.11 8.85 4.22
CA ILE A 149 2.19 8.66 3.24
C ILE A 149 3.51 9.22 3.76
N LYS A 150 3.50 10.42 4.35
CA LYS A 150 4.71 11.03 4.93
C LYS A 150 5.30 10.16 6.03
N ASN A 151 4.47 9.66 6.94
CA ASN A 151 4.90 8.74 8.01
C ASN A 151 5.45 7.44 7.43
N PHE A 152 4.81 6.87 6.41
CA PHE A 152 5.30 5.68 5.73
C PHE A 152 6.67 5.89 5.10
N LEU A 153 6.89 7.02 4.42
CA LEU A 153 8.17 7.34 3.79
C LEU A 153 9.28 7.47 4.85
N GLN A 154 8.98 8.13 5.98
CA GLN A 154 9.91 8.27 7.10
C GLN A 154 10.25 6.91 7.74
N ASN A 155 9.25 6.07 7.98
CA ASN A 155 9.44 4.75 8.60
C ASN A 155 10.33 3.81 7.75
N ASN A 156 10.30 3.97 6.43
CA ASN A 156 11.10 3.16 5.51
C ASN A 156 12.43 3.84 5.11
N ASN A 157 12.83 4.91 5.79
CA ASN A 157 14.08 5.66 5.54
C ASN A 157 14.23 6.17 4.10
N PHE A 158 13.12 6.52 3.45
CA PHE A 158 13.14 7.09 2.12
C PHE A 158 13.58 8.56 2.17
N LEU A 159 14.51 8.96 1.30
CA LEU A 159 15.05 10.34 1.20
C LEU A 159 14.09 11.30 0.47
N TYR A 160 12.83 11.32 0.88
CA TYR A 160 11.79 12.12 0.23
C TYR A 160 11.54 13.35 1.08
N THR A 161 12.06 14.48 0.63
CA THR A 161 11.89 15.74 1.35
C THR A 161 10.85 16.61 0.65
N PRO A 162 9.78 17.03 1.34
CA PRO A 162 8.82 17.95 0.75
C PRO A 162 9.51 19.31 0.50
N ILE A 163 9.18 19.95 -0.62
CA ILE A 163 9.67 21.30 -0.91
C ILE A 163 8.84 22.35 -0.16
N SER A 164 9.46 23.48 0.19
CA SER A 164 8.74 24.62 0.77
C SER A 164 7.93 25.36 -0.28
N GLU A 165 6.91 26.11 0.14
CA GLU A 165 6.08 26.90 -0.80
C GLU A 165 6.91 28.00 -1.50
N ASP A 166 7.94 28.52 -0.83
CA ASP A 166 8.88 29.49 -1.41
C ASP A 166 9.76 28.85 -2.51
N GLU A 167 10.29 27.65 -2.26
CA GLU A 167 11.04 26.86 -3.25
C GLU A 167 10.13 26.50 -4.44
N LYS A 168 8.88 26.09 -4.17
CA LYS A 168 7.88 25.74 -5.17
C LYS A 168 7.51 26.92 -6.05
N SER A 169 7.32 28.10 -5.46
CA SER A 169 6.97 29.33 -6.18
C SER A 169 8.13 29.80 -7.07
N SER A 170 9.36 29.68 -6.57
CA SER A 170 10.56 30.06 -7.31
C SER A 170 10.83 29.15 -8.52
N LEU A 171 10.43 27.88 -8.45
CA LEU A 171 10.63 26.87 -9.50
C LEU A 171 9.37 26.60 -10.34
N ARG A 172 8.39 27.51 -10.30
CA ARG A 172 7.06 27.29 -10.88
C ARG A 172 7.11 27.01 -12.38
N GLU A 173 7.88 27.79 -13.13
CA GLU A 173 7.98 27.63 -14.59
C GLU A 173 8.66 26.32 -14.97
N GLU A 174 9.74 25.95 -14.28
CA GLU A 174 10.48 24.73 -14.56
C GLU A 174 9.71 23.47 -14.18
N LEU A 175 9.01 23.49 -13.04
CA LEU A 175 8.17 22.36 -12.60
C LEU A 175 6.97 22.16 -13.54
N THR A 176 6.35 23.24 -13.99
CA THR A 176 5.20 23.19 -14.90
C THR A 176 5.61 22.68 -16.29
N SER A 177 6.76 23.10 -16.79
CA SER A 177 7.28 22.65 -18.09
C SER A 177 7.78 21.20 -18.07
N SER A 178 8.33 20.74 -16.94
CA SER A 178 8.90 19.39 -16.82
C SER A 178 7.87 18.31 -16.49
N THR A 179 6.71 18.68 -15.95
CA THR A 179 5.70 17.73 -15.47
C THR A 179 4.49 17.74 -16.39
N ALA A 180 4.42 16.77 -17.31
CA ALA A 180 3.29 16.64 -18.22
C ALA A 180 2.00 16.22 -17.49
N GLY A 181 0.89 16.93 -17.73
CA GLY A 181 -0.43 16.55 -17.23
C GLY A 181 -0.80 17.05 -15.82
N LEU A 182 -0.08 18.05 -15.29
CA LEU A 182 -0.50 18.77 -14.09
C LEU A 182 -1.86 19.45 -14.31
N SER A 183 -2.89 18.96 -13.64
CA SER A 183 -4.22 19.56 -13.68
C SER A 183 -4.32 20.80 -12.77
N ILE A 184 -3.60 20.82 -11.63
CA ILE A 184 -3.58 21.96 -10.69
C ILE A 184 -2.21 22.05 -10.00
N PHE A 185 -1.38 23.02 -10.40
CA PHE A 185 -0.05 23.24 -9.81
C PHE A 185 -0.12 23.68 -8.33
N GLU A 186 -1.08 24.55 -7.98
CA GLU A 186 -1.19 25.07 -6.61
C GLU A 186 -1.41 23.96 -5.57
N THR A 187 -2.26 22.98 -5.85
CA THR A 187 -2.60 21.92 -4.89
C THR A 187 -1.64 20.74 -4.90
N THR A 188 -0.77 20.65 -5.92
CA THR A 188 0.15 19.52 -6.05
C THR A 188 1.36 19.72 -5.15
N GLU A 189 1.61 18.74 -4.28
CA GLU A 189 2.83 18.69 -3.47
C GLU A 189 3.97 18.10 -4.31
N PHE A 190 5.16 18.69 -4.15
CA PHE A 190 6.37 18.22 -4.80
C PHE A 190 7.38 17.75 -3.75
N TYR A 191 8.11 16.71 -4.13
CA TYR A 191 9.16 16.10 -3.32
C TYR A 191 10.49 16.21 -4.04
N LYS A 192 11.55 16.56 -3.32
CA LYS A 192 12.93 16.53 -3.81
C LYS A 192 13.66 15.29 -3.30
N ILE A 193 14.30 14.59 -4.23
CA ILE A 193 14.95 13.29 -4.04
C ILE A 193 16.23 13.27 -4.89
N PRO A 194 17.31 12.55 -4.50
CA PRO A 194 18.44 12.31 -5.39
C PRO A 194 17.99 11.71 -6.73
N PHE A 195 18.51 12.25 -7.85
CA PHE A 195 18.07 11.82 -9.18
C PHE A 195 18.34 10.33 -9.47
N THR A 196 19.28 9.72 -8.75
CA THR A 196 19.66 8.31 -8.86
C THR A 196 18.50 7.37 -8.48
N GLU A 197 17.62 7.79 -7.59
CA GLU A 197 16.46 6.98 -7.17
C GLU A 197 15.33 6.99 -8.21
N VAL A 198 15.28 8.02 -9.06
CA VAL A 198 14.20 8.24 -10.04
C VAL A 198 14.71 8.22 -11.48
N CYS A 199 15.67 7.34 -11.76
CA CYS A 199 16.29 7.21 -13.09
C CYS A 199 15.29 7.00 -14.23
N SER A 200 14.19 6.28 -14.00
CA SER A 200 13.14 6.02 -14.99
C SER A 200 12.41 7.31 -15.41
N LEU A 201 12.11 8.18 -14.46
CA LEU A 201 11.46 9.47 -14.69
C LEU A 201 12.41 10.46 -15.38
N VAL A 202 13.67 10.47 -14.95
CA VAL A 202 14.75 11.27 -15.55
C VAL A 202 14.97 10.89 -17.01
N ARG A 203 15.06 9.59 -17.31
CA ARG A 203 15.24 9.08 -18.68
C ARG A 203 14.13 9.56 -19.62
N ASN A 204 12.91 9.63 -19.11
CA ASN A 204 11.73 10.06 -19.88
C ASN A 204 11.50 11.58 -19.85
N ARG A 205 12.39 12.35 -19.22
CA ARG A 205 12.28 13.82 -19.06
C ARG A 205 10.94 14.26 -18.46
N LYS A 206 10.44 13.49 -17.50
CA LYS A 206 9.16 13.75 -16.82
C LYS A 206 9.30 14.52 -15.50
N VAL A 207 10.53 14.87 -15.12
CA VAL A 207 10.87 15.46 -13.83
C VAL A 207 11.90 16.56 -14.02
N PHE A 208 11.81 17.58 -13.17
CA PHE A 208 12.78 18.67 -13.15
C PHE A 208 14.02 18.27 -12.34
N LEU A 209 15.21 18.65 -12.83
CA LEU A 209 16.49 18.38 -12.17
C LEU A 209 17.21 19.67 -11.82
N LYS A 210 17.69 19.80 -10.58
CA LYS A 210 18.54 20.92 -10.13
C LYS A 210 19.56 20.42 -9.12
N GLN A 211 20.85 20.70 -9.38
CA GLN A 211 21.96 20.37 -8.47
C GLN A 211 22.00 18.90 -7.99
N GLY A 212 21.67 17.95 -8.86
CA GLY A 212 21.64 16.52 -8.52
C GLY A 212 20.38 16.05 -7.78
N LEU A 213 19.39 16.93 -7.59
CA LEU A 213 18.08 16.59 -7.05
C LEU A 213 17.04 16.58 -8.17
N ALA A 214 16.13 15.62 -8.09
CA ALA A 214 14.93 15.52 -8.90
C ALA A 214 13.71 15.97 -8.11
N TYR A 215 12.85 16.74 -8.77
CA TYR A 215 11.61 17.25 -8.21
C TYR A 215 10.45 16.51 -8.86
N ILE A 216 9.70 15.78 -8.03
CA ILE A 216 8.61 14.92 -8.49
C ILE A 216 7.29 15.29 -7.82
N PRO A 217 6.17 15.28 -8.54
CA PRO A 217 4.86 15.48 -7.92
C PRO A 217 4.45 14.25 -7.10
N ALA A 218 3.58 14.45 -6.11
CA ALA A 218 3.04 13.37 -5.26
C ALA A 218 2.41 12.22 -6.08
N SER A 219 1.83 12.52 -7.25
CA SER A 219 1.23 11.54 -8.15
C SER A 219 2.25 10.58 -8.78
N GLU A 220 3.50 10.99 -8.92
CA GLU A 220 4.59 10.19 -9.48
C GLU A 220 5.41 9.48 -8.39
N LEU A 221 4.98 9.53 -7.12
CA LEU A 221 5.55 8.70 -6.05
C LEU A 221 5.26 7.21 -6.27
N VAL A 222 4.18 6.90 -6.99
CA VAL A 222 3.75 5.54 -7.31
C VAL A 222 3.51 5.43 -8.81
N VAL A 223 4.58 5.13 -9.54
CA VAL A 223 4.58 4.97 -11.00
C VAL A 223 4.73 3.51 -11.37
#